data_AF-A0A960SB21-F1
#
_entry.id   AF-A0A960SB21-F1
#
_cell.length_a   1.000
_cell.length_b   1.000
_cell.length_c   1.000
_cell.angle_alpha   90.00
_cell.angle_beta   90.00
_cell.angle_gamma   90.00
#
_symmetry.space_group_name_H-M   'P 1'
#
loop_
_entity.id
_entity.type
_entity.pdbx_description
1 polymer ?
#
loop_
_entity_poly.entity_id
_entity_poly.type
_entity_poly.pdbx_seq_one_letter_code
_entity_poly.pdbx_strand_id
1 'polypeptide(L)'
;PVDYLIDSLLHPQKQIKEGFHVLMVTKTDGSVVAGKLASENESSITLQDAADQLIRIPKSEIASQEMSPISLMPPGLTLQLRKDEFADLVSFLSRLGKEGAFKITPNRYVRTFRYLDNKENDRGYRTILGHRPMEFITSEDPMLNWLPVYSKVSGLLPLDEVPYLTRQGIGNFHYLRFQLDAKTPGDAILRFNDVEGLHLFVGGDELETVSLETRITLKPGINDIFLGVESKKLENNRLRIELMDASPSGAQVQVVTGK
;
A
#
# COMPACT_ATOMS: atom_id res chain seq x y z
N PRO A 1 18.91 13.25 14.62
CA PRO A 1 20.11 13.69 13.87
C PRO A 1 20.38 12.74 12.71
N VAL A 2 20.93 13.23 11.59
CA VAL A 2 21.17 12.38 10.40
C VAL A 2 22.20 11.29 10.71
N ASP A 3 23.24 11.61 11.48
CA ASP A 3 24.30 10.67 11.87
C ASP A 3 23.75 9.46 12.63
N TYR A 4 22.75 9.68 13.49
CA TYR A 4 22.07 8.61 14.22
C TYR A 4 21.32 7.66 13.27
N LEU A 5 20.66 8.19 12.23
CA LEU A 5 19.97 7.36 11.23
C LEU A 5 20.97 6.52 10.44
N ILE A 6 22.09 7.13 10.01
CA ILE A 6 23.13 6.43 9.27
C ILE A 6 23.74 5.30 10.10
N ASP A 7 24.15 5.58 11.35
CA ASP A 7 24.74 4.57 12.22
C ASP A 7 23.74 3.46 12.57
N SER A 8 22.46 3.80 12.76
CA SER A 8 21.40 2.81 13.04
C SER A 8 21.11 1.91 11.83
N LEU A 9 21.17 2.43 10.61
CA LEU A 9 20.94 1.66 9.37
C LEU A 9 22.13 0.76 9.00
N LEU A 10 23.36 1.18 9.33
CA LEU A 10 24.58 0.40 9.07
C LEU A 10 24.84 -0.62 10.19
N HIS A 11 24.55 -0.25 11.43
CA HIS A 11 24.83 -1.05 12.63
C HIS A 11 23.57 -1.19 13.51
N PRO A 12 22.50 -1.87 13.06
CA PRO A 12 21.23 -1.94 13.77
C PRO A 12 21.31 -2.60 15.16
N GLN A 13 22.37 -3.39 15.40
CA GLN A 13 22.65 -4.08 16.66
C GLN A 13 23.39 -3.19 17.68
N LYS A 14 23.99 -2.08 17.25
CA LYS A 14 24.88 -1.25 18.09
C LYS A 14 24.11 -0.47 19.15
N GLN A 15 22.91 0.00 18.81
CA GLN A 15 22.04 0.70 19.73
C GLN A 15 20.58 0.48 19.34
N ILE A 16 19.85 -0.22 20.20
CA ILE A 16 18.41 -0.43 20.03
C ILE A 16 17.68 0.68 20.78
N LYS A 17 16.75 1.35 20.10
CA LYS A 17 15.93 2.40 20.71
C LYS A 17 15.05 1.82 21.81
N GLU A 18 14.85 2.56 22.90
CA GLU A 18 13.88 2.19 23.93
C GLU A 18 12.48 1.95 23.33
N GLY A 19 11.81 0.91 23.81
CA GLY A 19 10.53 0.45 23.24
C GLY A 19 10.63 -0.36 21.94
N PHE A 20 11.83 -0.67 21.44
CA PHE A 20 12.04 -1.58 20.30
C PHE A 20 12.90 -2.80 20.65
N HIS A 21 13.18 -3.01 21.94
CA HIS A 21 13.83 -4.23 22.43
C HIS A 21 12.84 -5.39 22.36
N VAL A 22 13.34 -6.56 21.94
CA VAL A 22 12.57 -7.80 22.00
C VAL A 22 12.72 -8.39 23.39
N LEU A 23 11.59 -8.65 24.05
CA LEU A 23 11.54 -9.43 25.28
C LEU A 23 11.33 -10.89 24.91
N MET A 24 12.24 -11.75 25.37
CA MET A 24 12.11 -13.20 25.30
C MET A 24 11.57 -13.69 26.64
N VAL A 25 10.39 -14.30 26.61
CA VAL A 25 9.69 -14.80 27.78
C VAL A 25 9.63 -16.32 27.68
N THR A 26 10.29 -16.98 28.64
CA THR A 26 10.16 -18.42 28.80
C THR A 26 9.01 -18.69 29.76
N LYS A 27 8.03 -19.46 29.35
CA LYS A 27 6.90 -19.86 30.18
C LYS A 27 7.25 -21.07 31.03
N THR A 28 6.49 -21.31 32.10
CA THR A 28 6.64 -22.46 32.99
C THR A 28 6.36 -23.80 32.30
N ASP A 29 5.62 -23.81 31.18
CA ASP A 29 5.42 -24.97 30.32
C ASP A 29 6.60 -25.26 29.36
N GLY A 30 7.65 -24.43 29.40
CA GLY A 30 8.83 -24.53 28.54
C GLY A 30 8.70 -23.86 27.17
N SER A 31 7.53 -23.29 26.83
CA SER A 31 7.37 -22.52 25.61
C SER A 31 8.08 -21.16 25.70
N VAL A 32 8.61 -20.68 24.58
CA VAL A 32 9.29 -19.38 24.51
C VAL A 32 8.50 -18.46 23.59
N VAL A 33 8.18 -17.27 24.09
CA VAL A 33 7.53 -16.21 23.32
C VAL A 33 8.50 -15.04 23.19
N ALA A 34 8.75 -14.60 21.97
CA ALA A 34 9.56 -13.42 21.69
C ALA A 34 8.69 -12.33 21.07
N GLY A 35 8.78 -11.13 21.62
CA GLY A 35 8.04 -9.99 21.09
C GLY A 35 8.42 -8.67 21.75
N LYS A 36 7.98 -7.57 21.18
CA LYS A 36 8.10 -6.25 21.79
C LYS A 36 7.12 -6.13 22.95
N LEU A 37 7.54 -5.52 24.07
CA LEU A 37 6.62 -5.22 25.17
C LEU A 37 5.60 -4.15 24.73
N ALA A 38 4.32 -4.53 24.65
CA ALA A 38 3.23 -3.63 24.30
C ALA A 38 2.59 -2.99 25.53
N SER A 39 2.39 -3.79 26.60
CA SER A 39 1.87 -3.31 27.89
C SER A 39 2.26 -4.27 29.01
N GLU A 40 2.44 -3.75 30.21
CA GLU A 40 2.65 -4.56 31.42
C GLU A 40 1.75 -4.06 32.55
N ASN A 41 1.00 -4.98 33.16
CA ASN A 41 0.19 -4.72 34.35
C ASN A 41 0.64 -5.64 35.50
N GLU A 42 0.06 -5.50 36.69
CA GLU A 42 0.40 -6.33 37.86
C GLU A 42 0.18 -7.83 37.64
N SER A 43 -0.79 -8.23 36.80
CA SER A 43 -1.16 -9.64 36.60
C SER A 43 -0.64 -10.27 35.31
N SER A 44 -0.28 -9.48 34.29
CA SER A 44 0.10 -10.00 32.97
C SER A 44 0.97 -9.02 32.19
N ILE A 45 1.79 -9.57 31.30
CA ILE A 45 2.49 -8.84 30.23
C ILE A 45 1.78 -9.10 28.90
N THR A 46 1.81 -8.11 28.01
CA THR A 46 1.35 -8.27 26.62
C THR A 46 2.53 -8.00 25.70
N LEU A 47 2.87 -8.98 24.89
CA LEU A 47 3.90 -8.89 23.86
C LEU A 47 3.24 -8.71 22.50
N GLN A 48 3.85 -7.91 21.65
CA GLN A 48 3.56 -7.81 20.23
C GLN A 48 4.62 -8.60 19.47
N ASP A 49 4.24 -9.68 18.81
CA ASP A 49 5.16 -10.50 18.05
C ASP A 49 5.56 -9.84 16.70
N ALA A 50 6.42 -10.51 15.94
CA ALA A 50 6.85 -10.01 14.62
C ALA A 50 5.72 -9.99 13.56
N ALA A 51 4.61 -10.69 13.81
CA ALA A 51 3.42 -10.72 12.96
C ALA A 51 2.36 -9.71 13.43
N ASP A 52 2.72 -8.79 14.31
CA ASP A 52 1.85 -7.75 14.87
C ASP A 52 0.72 -8.29 15.77
N GLN A 53 0.82 -9.55 16.24
CA GLN A 53 -0.16 -10.16 17.12
C GLN A 53 0.14 -9.85 18.58
N LEU A 54 -0.91 -9.51 19.33
CA LEU A 54 -0.83 -9.28 20.77
C LEU A 54 -1.01 -10.59 21.55
N ILE A 55 0.07 -11.04 22.19
CA ILE A 55 0.12 -12.23 23.03
C ILE A 55 0.12 -11.79 24.49
N ARG A 56 -0.96 -12.07 25.21
CA ARG A 56 -1.05 -11.83 26.65
C ARG A 56 -0.53 -13.04 27.41
N ILE A 57 0.41 -12.82 28.32
CA ILE A 57 1.03 -13.84 29.17
C ILE A 57 0.81 -13.47 30.64
N PRO A 58 0.08 -14.28 31.43
CA PRO A 58 -0.03 -14.09 32.87
C PRO A 58 1.34 -14.18 33.55
N LYS A 59 1.62 -13.31 34.52
CA LYS A 59 2.92 -13.34 35.23
C LYS A 59 3.16 -14.65 36.00
N SER A 60 2.10 -15.33 36.41
CA SER A 60 2.16 -16.66 37.03
C SER A 60 2.69 -17.76 36.10
N GLU A 61 2.60 -17.56 34.78
CA GLU A 61 3.09 -18.50 33.78
C GLU A 61 4.52 -18.19 33.32
N ILE A 62 5.16 -17.14 33.84
CA ILE A 62 6.49 -16.71 33.42
C ILE A 62 7.55 -17.40 34.27
N ALA A 63 8.42 -18.19 33.63
CA ALA A 63 9.60 -18.76 34.26
C ALA A 63 10.80 -17.79 34.21
N SER A 64 11.03 -17.12 33.07
CA SER A 64 12.09 -16.12 32.94
C SER A 64 11.75 -15.07 31.88
N GLN A 65 12.39 -13.90 31.99
CA GLN A 65 12.29 -12.80 31.03
C GLN A 65 13.70 -12.28 30.74
N GLU A 66 14.06 -12.20 29.47
CA GLU A 66 15.37 -11.71 29.03
C GLU A 66 15.18 -10.70 27.90
N MET A 67 15.86 -9.55 27.99
CA MET A 67 15.93 -8.61 26.88
C MET A 67 16.92 -9.13 25.85
N SER A 68 16.44 -9.38 24.63
CA SER A 68 17.31 -9.80 23.53
C SER A 68 18.25 -8.66 23.13
N PRO A 69 19.56 -8.93 22.97
CA PRO A 69 20.49 -7.96 22.40
C PRO A 69 20.30 -7.80 20.88
N ILE A 70 19.46 -8.64 20.25
CA ILE A 70 19.27 -8.68 18.82
C ILE A 70 18.16 -7.69 18.43
N SER A 71 18.52 -6.74 17.56
CA SER A 71 17.57 -5.82 16.95
C SER A 71 16.58 -6.54 16.03
N LEU A 72 15.32 -6.08 16.03
CA LEU A 72 14.32 -6.51 15.04
C LEU A 72 14.66 -6.08 13.61
N MET A 73 15.59 -5.12 13.43
CA MET A 73 16.11 -4.73 12.12
C MET A 73 17.27 -5.67 11.77
N PRO A 74 17.12 -6.57 10.77
CA PRO A 74 18.20 -7.46 10.37
C PRO A 74 19.41 -6.67 9.88
N PRO A 75 20.64 -7.12 10.17
CA PRO A 75 21.84 -6.53 9.59
C PRO A 75 21.83 -6.73 8.06
N GLY A 76 22.42 -5.79 7.35
CA GLY A 76 22.69 -5.93 5.92
C GLY A 76 21.55 -5.55 4.97
N LEU A 77 20.43 -5.01 5.47
CA LEU A 77 19.33 -4.49 4.63
C LEU A 77 19.80 -3.43 3.61
N THR A 78 20.85 -2.69 3.94
CA THR A 78 21.38 -1.59 3.14
C THR A 78 22.50 -2.01 2.18
N LEU A 79 22.93 -3.28 2.21
CA LEU A 79 24.07 -3.75 1.40
C LEU A 79 23.79 -3.78 -0.10
N GLN A 80 22.52 -3.88 -0.49
CA GLN A 80 22.12 -3.89 -1.90
C GLN A 80 21.98 -2.48 -2.49
N LEU A 81 22.02 -1.44 -1.66
CA LEU A 81 21.84 -0.06 -2.10
C LEU A 81 23.18 0.50 -2.59
N ARG A 82 23.13 1.21 -3.73
CA ARG A 82 24.24 2.07 -4.15
C ARG A 82 24.39 3.27 -3.20
N LYS A 83 25.51 3.98 -3.29
CA LYS A 83 25.79 5.16 -2.44
C LYS A 83 24.75 6.28 -2.62
N ASP A 84 24.31 6.51 -3.86
CA ASP A 84 23.24 7.44 -4.22
C ASP A 84 21.91 7.02 -3.59
N GLU A 85 21.54 5.76 -3.73
CA GLU A 85 20.29 5.21 -3.18
C GLU A 85 20.27 5.24 -1.64
N PHE A 86 21.41 4.97 -1.00
CA PHE A 86 21.55 5.08 0.45
C PHE A 86 21.43 6.54 0.91
N ALA A 87 22.04 7.49 0.19
CA ALA A 87 21.90 8.92 0.50
C ALA A 87 20.45 9.40 0.34
N ASP A 88 19.75 8.95 -0.70
CA ASP A 88 18.33 9.24 -0.93
C ASP A 88 17.45 8.66 0.18
N LEU A 89 17.71 7.43 0.62
CA LEU A 89 17.01 6.80 1.74
C LEU A 89 17.20 7.59 3.04
N VAL A 90 18.45 7.95 3.37
CA VAL A 90 18.76 8.74 4.58
C VAL A 90 18.12 10.12 4.50
N SER A 91 18.16 10.78 3.34
CA SER A 91 17.50 12.06 3.08
C SER A 91 16.00 11.95 3.31
N PHE A 92 15.36 10.92 2.76
CA PHE A 92 13.94 10.63 2.95
C PHE A 92 13.58 10.44 4.43
N LEU A 93 14.27 9.54 5.14
CA LEU A 93 14.02 9.25 6.56
C LEU A 93 14.26 10.46 7.45
N SER A 94 15.24 11.30 7.14
CA SER A 94 15.54 12.52 7.91
C SER A 94 14.46 13.60 7.80
N ARG A 95 13.63 13.55 6.75
CA ARG A 95 12.56 14.49 6.46
C ARG A 95 11.17 13.94 6.79
N LEU A 96 11.05 12.62 6.92
CA LEU A 96 9.82 11.93 7.24
C LEU A 96 9.20 12.48 8.54
N GLY A 97 7.94 12.92 8.47
CA GLY A 97 7.20 13.50 9.59
C GLY A 97 7.47 14.98 9.86
N LYS A 98 8.40 15.63 9.15
CA LYS A 98 8.58 17.09 9.21
C LYS A 98 7.55 17.81 8.34
N GLU A 99 7.26 19.06 8.68
CA GLU A 99 6.41 19.94 7.87
C GLU A 99 6.93 20.04 6.42
N GLY A 100 6.01 20.14 5.46
CA GLY A 100 6.29 20.15 4.02
C GLY A 100 5.97 18.82 3.32
N ALA A 101 6.66 18.52 2.22
CA ALA A 101 6.34 17.40 1.32
C ALA A 101 6.42 15.99 1.94
N PHE A 102 6.99 15.85 3.14
CA PHE A 102 7.18 14.57 3.85
C PHE A 102 6.38 14.49 5.15
N LYS A 103 5.42 15.40 5.36
CA LYS A 103 4.49 15.35 6.48
C LYS A 103 3.64 14.09 6.39
N ILE A 104 3.54 13.37 7.50
CA ILE A 104 2.67 12.19 7.59
C ILE A 104 1.26 12.70 7.86
N THR A 105 0.44 12.73 6.83
CA THR A 105 -1.00 12.96 6.95
C THR A 105 -1.70 11.61 6.88
N PRO A 106 -2.71 11.32 7.71
CA PRO A 106 -3.43 10.03 7.71
C PRO A 106 -4.34 9.84 6.47
N ASN A 107 -3.95 10.38 5.32
CA ASN A 107 -4.70 10.25 4.08
C ASN A 107 -4.71 8.78 3.66
N ARG A 108 -5.91 8.28 3.35
CA ARG A 108 -6.10 6.89 2.90
C ARG A 108 -5.83 6.80 1.40
N TYR A 109 -4.57 6.92 1.02
CA TYR A 109 -4.17 6.78 -0.39
C TYR A 109 -4.25 5.33 -0.86
N VAL A 110 -4.65 5.15 -2.12
CA VAL A 110 -4.46 3.90 -2.83
C VAL A 110 -2.97 3.73 -3.13
N ARG A 111 -2.37 2.66 -2.61
CA ARG A 111 -0.92 2.39 -2.73
C ARG A 111 -0.58 1.11 -3.46
N THR A 112 -1.50 0.17 -3.50
CA THR A 112 -1.34 -1.11 -4.19
C THR A 112 -2.26 -1.11 -5.39
N PHE A 113 -1.65 -1.21 -6.57
CA PHE A 113 -2.35 -1.31 -7.84
C PHE A 113 -1.92 -2.61 -8.53
N ARG A 114 -2.71 -2.99 -9.53
CA ARG A 114 -2.27 -3.87 -10.61
C ARG A 114 -2.45 -3.15 -11.92
N TYR A 115 -1.57 -3.38 -12.88
CA TYR A 115 -1.73 -2.92 -14.25
C TYR A 115 -1.96 -4.10 -15.19
N LEU A 116 -2.65 -3.84 -16.31
CA LEU A 116 -2.83 -4.82 -17.35
C LEU A 116 -1.57 -4.91 -18.21
N ASP A 117 -0.93 -6.08 -18.21
CA ASP A 117 0.23 -6.35 -19.05
C ASP A 117 -0.11 -6.19 -20.54
N ASN A 118 0.80 -5.57 -21.31
CA ASN A 118 0.62 -5.42 -22.75
C ASN A 118 1.24 -6.55 -23.57
N LYS A 119 1.78 -7.59 -22.91
CA LYS A 119 2.40 -8.77 -23.51
C LYS A 119 3.45 -8.40 -24.54
N GLU A 120 4.38 -7.52 -24.16
CA GLU A 120 5.44 -7.00 -25.04
C GLU A 120 4.88 -6.37 -26.33
N ASN A 121 3.73 -5.69 -26.22
CA ASN A 121 3.04 -5.05 -27.34
C ASN A 121 2.58 -6.05 -28.42
N ASP A 122 2.20 -7.27 -28.04
CA ASP A 122 1.68 -8.30 -28.93
C ASP A 122 0.51 -7.78 -29.78
N ARG A 123 0.62 -7.95 -31.11
CA ARG A 123 -0.38 -7.41 -32.04
C ARG A 123 -1.72 -8.12 -31.91
N GLY A 124 -1.74 -9.43 -31.70
CA GLY A 124 -2.98 -10.21 -31.58
C GLY A 124 -3.77 -9.78 -30.34
N TYR A 125 -3.09 -9.65 -29.21
CA TYR A 125 -3.64 -9.18 -27.95
C TYR A 125 -4.24 -7.76 -28.08
N ARG A 126 -3.49 -6.84 -28.71
CA ARG A 126 -3.97 -5.49 -29.01
C ARG A 126 -5.21 -5.49 -29.90
N THR A 127 -5.21 -6.32 -30.94
CA THR A 127 -6.35 -6.44 -31.85
C THR A 127 -7.58 -6.96 -31.10
N ILE A 128 -7.44 -8.01 -30.27
CA ILE A 128 -8.56 -8.55 -29.50
C ILE A 128 -9.14 -7.48 -28.56
N LEU A 129 -8.31 -6.83 -27.75
CA LEU A 129 -8.77 -5.79 -26.83
C LEU A 129 -9.35 -4.56 -27.57
N GLY A 130 -8.79 -4.20 -28.72
CA GLY A 130 -9.26 -3.07 -29.52
C GLY A 130 -10.66 -3.25 -30.10
N HIS A 131 -11.13 -4.48 -30.28
CA HIS A 131 -12.50 -4.78 -30.75
C HIS A 131 -13.50 -4.99 -29.60
N ARG A 132 -13.03 -5.03 -28.35
CA ARG A 132 -13.87 -5.18 -27.16
C ARG A 132 -14.24 -3.81 -26.59
N PRO A 133 -15.39 -3.67 -25.91
CA PRO A 133 -15.71 -2.46 -25.16
C PRO A 133 -14.68 -2.23 -24.02
N MET A 134 -14.65 -1.05 -23.41
CA MET A 134 -13.61 -0.74 -22.42
C MET A 134 -13.81 -1.48 -21.11
N GLU A 135 -15.07 -1.69 -20.75
CA GLU A 135 -15.61 -2.48 -19.65
C GLU A 135 -15.09 -3.93 -19.67
N PHE A 136 -14.62 -4.44 -20.82
CA PHE A 136 -14.06 -5.79 -20.91
C PHE A 136 -12.90 -6.04 -19.93
N ILE A 137 -12.17 -4.99 -19.54
CA ILE A 137 -11.09 -5.10 -18.54
C ILE A 137 -11.59 -5.54 -17.16
N THR A 138 -12.89 -5.40 -16.88
CA THR A 138 -13.53 -5.78 -15.62
C THR A 138 -13.90 -7.28 -15.57
N SER A 139 -13.75 -7.99 -16.69
CA SER A 139 -14.06 -9.41 -16.78
C SER A 139 -12.99 -10.29 -16.10
N GLU A 140 -13.36 -11.55 -15.82
CA GLU A 140 -12.43 -12.56 -15.31
C GLU A 140 -11.71 -13.33 -16.43
N ASP A 141 -11.59 -12.75 -17.63
CA ASP A 141 -10.99 -13.43 -18.76
C ASP A 141 -9.49 -13.76 -18.48
N PRO A 142 -9.06 -15.03 -18.61
CA PRO A 142 -7.68 -15.44 -18.36
C PRO A 142 -6.63 -14.72 -19.24
N MET A 143 -7.05 -14.10 -20.34
CA MET A 143 -6.15 -13.31 -21.19
C MET A 143 -5.68 -12.02 -20.51
N LEU A 144 -6.42 -11.53 -19.51
CA LEU A 144 -6.13 -10.29 -18.77
C LEU A 144 -5.11 -10.57 -17.66
N ASN A 145 -3.83 -10.43 -17.99
CA ASN A 145 -2.74 -10.62 -17.04
C ASN A 145 -2.49 -9.34 -16.22
N TRP A 146 -2.85 -9.37 -14.94
CA TRP A 146 -2.74 -8.23 -14.02
C TRP A 146 -1.49 -8.34 -13.14
N LEU A 147 -0.50 -7.48 -13.38
CA LEU A 147 0.78 -7.44 -12.67
C LEU A 147 0.79 -6.33 -11.62
N PRO A 148 1.47 -6.52 -10.46
CA PRO A 148 1.48 -5.52 -9.39
C PRO A 148 2.28 -4.26 -9.79
N VAL A 149 1.80 -3.11 -9.33
CA VAL A 149 2.55 -1.84 -9.33
C VAL A 149 2.18 -1.01 -8.11
N TYR A 150 3.12 -0.24 -7.58
CA TYR A 150 2.97 0.46 -6.31
C TYR A 150 3.15 1.97 -6.49
N SER A 151 2.38 2.75 -5.75
CA SER A 151 2.60 4.19 -5.69
C SER A 151 3.74 4.53 -4.71
N LYS A 152 4.27 5.75 -4.82
CA LYS A 152 5.23 6.31 -3.86
C LYS A 152 4.53 6.54 -2.51
N VAL A 153 5.29 6.75 -1.44
CA VAL A 153 4.74 7.03 -0.09
C VAL A 153 3.73 8.19 -0.09
N SER A 154 3.98 9.19 -0.95
CA SER A 154 3.09 10.34 -1.22
C SER A 154 1.73 10.01 -1.87
N GLY A 155 1.47 8.74 -2.20
CA GLY A 155 0.29 8.27 -2.93
C GLY A 155 0.38 8.41 -4.45
N LEU A 156 1.40 9.10 -4.98
CA LEU A 156 1.59 9.29 -6.43
C LEU A 156 2.15 8.03 -7.10
N LEU A 157 1.42 7.53 -8.09
CA LEU A 157 1.80 6.49 -9.03
C LEU A 157 2.33 7.15 -10.32
N PRO A 158 3.62 7.03 -10.65
CA PRO A 158 4.15 7.43 -11.95
C PRO A 158 3.65 6.48 -13.03
N LEU A 159 3.01 6.99 -14.09
CA LEU A 159 2.50 6.15 -15.18
C LEU A 159 3.54 5.91 -16.28
N ASP A 160 4.69 6.58 -16.23
CA ASP A 160 5.78 6.39 -17.20
C ASP A 160 6.34 4.96 -17.20
N GLU A 161 6.24 4.27 -16.05
CA GLU A 161 6.70 2.89 -15.86
C GLU A 161 5.60 1.85 -16.13
N VAL A 162 4.36 2.30 -16.34
CA VAL A 162 3.21 1.41 -16.58
C VAL A 162 3.00 1.27 -18.09
N PRO A 163 2.97 0.06 -18.66
CA PRO A 163 2.70 -0.09 -20.07
C PRO A 163 1.29 0.41 -20.43
N TYR A 164 1.15 0.90 -21.66
CA TYR A 164 -0.16 1.24 -22.22
C TYR A 164 -0.56 0.24 -23.30
N LEU A 165 -1.87 0.16 -23.52
CA LEU A 165 -2.50 -0.56 -24.61
C LEU A 165 -3.15 0.44 -25.57
N THR A 166 -2.93 0.26 -26.87
CA THR A 166 -3.53 1.14 -27.88
C THR A 166 -4.90 0.60 -28.28
N ARG A 167 -5.93 1.45 -28.18
CA ARG A 167 -7.23 1.25 -28.79
C ARG A 167 -7.30 2.06 -30.08
N GLN A 168 -7.44 1.37 -31.22
CA GLN A 168 -7.44 2.02 -32.53
C GLN A 168 -8.53 3.10 -32.61
N GLY A 169 -8.14 4.31 -33.00
CA GLY A 169 -9.06 5.44 -33.15
C GLY A 169 -9.49 6.13 -31.86
N ILE A 170 -9.14 5.60 -30.68
CA ILE A 170 -9.51 6.19 -29.39
C ILE A 170 -8.29 6.79 -28.69
N GLY A 171 -7.22 6.00 -28.52
CA GLY A 171 -6.04 6.46 -27.81
C GLY A 171 -5.21 5.32 -27.21
N ASN A 172 -4.22 5.69 -26.42
CA ASN A 172 -3.39 4.78 -25.64
C ASN A 172 -3.81 4.84 -24.18
N PHE A 173 -4.04 3.70 -23.53
CA PHE A 173 -4.55 3.65 -22.16
C PHE A 173 -3.67 2.80 -21.25
N HIS A 174 -3.36 3.33 -20.07
CA HIS A 174 -2.86 2.58 -18.93
C HIS A 174 -4.07 2.00 -18.19
N TYR A 175 -4.18 0.68 -18.14
CA TYR A 175 -5.25 0.02 -17.38
C TYR A 175 -4.75 -0.35 -16.00
N LEU A 176 -5.49 0.07 -14.98
CA LEU A 176 -5.16 -0.12 -13.58
C LEU A 176 -6.34 -0.77 -12.85
N ARG A 177 -6.04 -1.53 -11.80
CA ARG A 177 -7.01 -2.10 -10.88
C ARG A 177 -6.51 -1.91 -9.46
N PHE A 178 -7.40 -1.55 -8.54
CA PHE A 178 -7.12 -1.56 -7.11
C PHE A 178 -8.35 -2.07 -6.34
N GLN A 179 -8.17 -2.32 -5.05
CA GLN A 179 -9.19 -2.94 -4.22
C GLN A 179 -9.56 -2.06 -3.03
N LEU A 180 -10.87 -2.00 -2.77
CA LEU A 180 -11.45 -1.39 -1.58
C LEU A 180 -12.23 -2.46 -0.81
N ASP A 181 -12.06 -2.49 0.50
CA ASP A 181 -12.83 -3.36 1.38
C ASP A 181 -13.87 -2.53 2.13
N ALA A 182 -15.14 -2.79 1.86
CA ALA A 182 -16.26 -2.14 2.51
C ALA A 182 -16.83 -3.08 3.59
N LYS A 183 -16.55 -2.76 4.86
CA LYS A 183 -17.09 -3.53 6.00
C LYS A 183 -18.60 -3.40 6.12
N THR A 184 -19.11 -2.23 5.76
CA THR A 184 -20.54 -1.95 5.61
C THR A 184 -20.79 -1.42 4.20
N PRO A 185 -21.92 -1.80 3.56
CA PRO A 185 -22.26 -1.30 2.25
C PRO A 185 -22.53 0.21 2.29
N GLY A 186 -22.31 0.88 1.17
CA GLY A 186 -22.68 2.27 0.97
C GLY A 186 -21.67 3.05 0.15
N ASP A 187 -21.75 4.37 0.25
CA ASP A 187 -21.00 5.28 -0.60
C ASP A 187 -19.63 5.63 0.00
N ALA A 188 -18.65 5.77 -0.88
CA ALA A 188 -17.34 6.36 -0.60
C ALA A 188 -17.01 7.42 -1.66
N ILE A 189 -16.06 8.31 -1.34
CA ILE A 189 -15.56 9.30 -2.28
C ILE A 189 -14.12 8.95 -2.64
N LEU A 190 -13.86 8.87 -3.94
CA LEU A 190 -12.51 8.84 -4.49
C LEU A 190 -12.10 10.25 -4.89
N ARG A 191 -11.09 10.79 -4.21
CA ARG A 191 -10.47 12.05 -4.59
C ARG A 191 -9.26 11.79 -5.48
N PHE A 192 -9.29 12.33 -6.69
CA PHE A 192 -8.20 12.27 -7.66
C PHE A 192 -7.36 13.55 -7.61
N ASN A 193 -6.08 13.45 -7.95
CA ASN A 193 -5.27 14.65 -8.21
C ASN A 193 -5.61 15.31 -9.56
N ASP A 194 -6.05 14.51 -10.53
CA ASP A 194 -6.44 14.91 -11.87
C ASP A 194 -7.36 13.83 -12.46
N VAL A 195 -8.25 14.21 -13.37
CA VAL A 195 -9.26 13.36 -14.01
C VAL A 195 -9.24 13.43 -15.53
N GLU A 196 -8.35 14.22 -16.15
CA GLU A 196 -8.30 14.30 -17.61
C GLU A 196 -7.97 12.92 -18.22
N GLY A 197 -8.85 12.45 -19.13
CA GLY A 197 -8.69 11.15 -19.80
C GLY A 197 -8.88 9.95 -18.87
N LEU A 198 -9.52 10.12 -17.72
CA LEU A 198 -9.78 9.05 -16.76
C LEU A 198 -11.16 8.41 -16.97
N HIS A 199 -11.15 7.10 -17.13
CA HIS A 199 -12.33 6.25 -17.18
C HIS A 199 -12.33 5.37 -15.93
N LEU A 200 -13.44 5.35 -15.20
CA LEU A 200 -13.55 4.64 -13.92
C LEU A 200 -14.65 3.60 -14.03
N PHE A 201 -14.37 2.36 -13.60
CA PHE A 201 -15.32 1.26 -13.62
C PHE A 201 -15.51 0.71 -12.21
N VAL A 202 -16.77 0.57 -11.81
CA VAL A 202 -17.16 0.06 -10.48
C VAL A 202 -18.26 -0.97 -10.67
N GLY A 203 -18.03 -2.19 -10.18
CA GLY A 203 -19.01 -3.28 -10.30
C GLY A 203 -19.20 -3.82 -11.72
N GLY A 204 -18.31 -3.48 -12.65
CA GLY A 204 -18.33 -3.93 -14.05
C GLY A 204 -18.74 -2.84 -15.04
N ASP A 205 -19.41 -1.78 -14.55
CA ASP A 205 -19.94 -0.70 -15.38
C ASP A 205 -19.04 0.54 -15.33
N GLU A 206 -18.93 1.25 -16.45
CA GLU A 206 -18.25 2.54 -16.54
C GLU A 206 -19.09 3.65 -15.89
N LEU A 207 -18.46 4.53 -15.11
CA LEU A 207 -19.11 5.73 -14.60
C LEU A 207 -19.19 6.79 -15.69
N GLU A 208 -20.39 7.32 -15.94
CA GLU A 208 -20.63 8.35 -16.96
C GLU A 208 -19.86 9.65 -16.71
N THR A 209 -19.56 9.98 -15.45
CA THR A 209 -18.83 11.20 -15.10
C THR A 209 -17.84 10.93 -13.99
N VAL A 210 -16.60 11.34 -14.23
CA VAL A 210 -15.51 11.34 -13.25
C VAL A 210 -15.14 12.79 -12.97
N SER A 211 -15.13 13.16 -11.69
CA SER A 211 -14.67 14.47 -11.23
C SER A 211 -13.59 14.29 -10.16
N LEU A 212 -12.93 15.40 -9.77
CA LEU A 212 -11.88 15.36 -8.74
C LEU A 212 -12.34 14.69 -7.45
N GLU A 213 -13.63 14.73 -7.14
CA GLU A 213 -14.25 13.96 -6.06
C GLU A 213 -15.39 13.12 -6.64
N THR A 214 -15.11 11.86 -6.96
CA THR A 214 -16.11 10.96 -7.53
C THR A 214 -16.71 10.08 -6.45
N ARG A 215 -18.03 10.14 -6.32
CA ARG A 215 -18.78 9.25 -5.41
C ARG A 215 -18.97 7.89 -6.08
N ILE A 216 -18.70 6.82 -5.32
CA ILE A 216 -18.90 5.44 -5.75
C ILE A 216 -19.70 4.69 -4.70
N THR A 217 -20.52 3.73 -5.12
CA THR A 217 -21.29 2.86 -4.23
C THR A 217 -20.64 1.47 -4.18
N LEU A 218 -20.39 0.97 -2.97
CA LEU A 218 -19.67 -0.29 -2.75
C LEU A 218 -20.58 -1.35 -2.12
N LYS A 219 -20.40 -2.60 -2.57
CA LYS A 219 -21.03 -3.78 -1.97
C LYS A 219 -20.22 -4.22 -0.73
N PRO A 220 -20.80 -4.96 0.22
CA PRO A 220 -20.03 -5.49 1.36
C PRO A 220 -18.88 -6.40 0.89
N GLY A 221 -17.71 -6.26 1.51
CA GLY A 221 -16.50 -7.01 1.21
C GLY A 221 -15.56 -6.31 0.22
N ILE A 222 -14.73 -7.12 -0.46
CA ILE A 222 -13.72 -6.63 -1.40
C ILE A 222 -14.40 -6.25 -2.72
N ASN A 223 -14.20 -5.01 -3.15
CA ASN A 223 -14.64 -4.46 -4.42
C ASN A 223 -13.42 -4.12 -5.27
N ASP A 224 -13.41 -4.62 -6.50
CA ASP A 224 -12.43 -4.24 -7.50
C ASP A 224 -12.86 -2.98 -8.23
N ILE A 225 -11.95 -2.01 -8.25
CA ILE A 225 -12.12 -0.76 -8.96
C ILE A 225 -11.12 -0.73 -10.11
N PHE A 226 -11.61 -0.54 -11.33
CA PHE A 226 -10.76 -0.50 -12.52
C PHE A 226 -10.69 0.92 -13.07
N LEU A 227 -9.54 1.28 -13.63
CA LEU A 227 -9.36 2.54 -14.33
C LEU A 227 -8.77 2.29 -15.72
N GLY A 228 -9.24 3.06 -16.69
CA GLY A 228 -8.52 3.34 -17.93
C GLY A 228 -8.01 4.77 -17.89
N VAL A 229 -6.70 4.98 -17.94
CA VAL A 229 -6.10 6.31 -17.95
C VAL A 229 -5.46 6.55 -19.30
N GLU A 230 -5.96 7.53 -20.05
CA GLU A 230 -5.36 7.89 -21.33
C GLU A 230 -3.92 8.42 -21.13
N SER A 231 -2.99 7.90 -21.92
CA SER A 231 -1.57 8.13 -21.77
C SER A 231 -1.22 9.60 -22.01
N LYS A 232 -0.44 10.19 -21.10
CA LYS A 232 0.00 11.59 -21.13
C LYS A 232 -1.11 12.64 -21.01
N LYS A 233 -2.32 12.25 -20.58
CA LYS A 233 -3.40 13.20 -20.30
C LYS A 233 -3.32 13.81 -18.91
N LEU A 234 -3.02 12.99 -17.90
CA LEU A 234 -2.87 13.49 -16.53
C LEU A 234 -1.67 14.42 -16.40
N GLU A 235 -1.79 15.41 -15.52
CA GLU A 235 -0.73 16.34 -15.16
C GLU A 235 0.54 15.57 -14.72
N ASN A 236 1.65 15.84 -15.41
CA ASN A 236 2.94 15.18 -15.19
C ASN A 236 2.90 13.64 -15.29
N ASN A 237 1.89 13.07 -15.97
CA ASN A 237 1.68 11.63 -16.12
C ASN A 237 1.64 10.86 -14.77
N ARG A 238 0.99 11.45 -13.77
CA ARG A 238 0.93 10.90 -12.40
C ARG A 238 -0.50 10.79 -11.89
N LEU A 239 -0.80 9.65 -11.28
CA LEU A 239 -2.10 9.38 -10.66
C LEU A 239 -1.95 9.29 -9.14
N ARG A 240 -2.86 9.91 -8.39
CA ARG A 240 -3.03 9.73 -6.96
C ARG A 240 -4.52 9.67 -6.66
N ILE A 241 -4.91 8.64 -5.92
CA ILE A 241 -6.28 8.42 -5.48
C ILE A 241 -6.29 8.40 -3.96
N GLU A 242 -7.15 9.20 -3.36
CA GLU A 242 -7.40 9.25 -1.92
C GLU A 242 -8.83 8.80 -1.63
N LEU A 243 -8.98 7.89 -0.66
CA LEU A 243 -10.27 7.44 -0.16
C LEU A 243 -10.76 8.37 0.94
N MET A 244 -11.96 8.91 0.73
CA MET A 244 -12.68 9.74 1.69
C MET A 244 -14.03 9.11 2.04
N ASP A 245 -14.53 9.38 3.24
CA ASP A 245 -15.87 8.96 3.62
C ASP A 245 -16.90 9.84 2.91
N ALA A 246 -17.95 9.23 2.37
CA ALA A 246 -19.07 9.99 1.85
C ALA A 246 -19.96 10.44 3.03
N SER A 247 -20.52 11.65 2.95
CA SER A 247 -21.56 12.10 3.87
C SER A 247 -22.84 12.43 3.08
N PRO A 248 -24.03 12.02 3.54
CA PRO A 248 -24.29 11.10 4.66
C PRO A 248 -24.13 9.63 4.20
N SER A 249 -23.09 8.92 4.66
CA SER A 249 -22.91 7.48 4.43
C SER A 249 -22.42 6.82 5.71
N GLY A 250 -23.05 5.71 6.12
CA GLY A 250 -22.60 4.86 7.22
C GLY A 250 -21.56 3.80 6.79
N ALA A 251 -21.05 3.91 5.56
CA ALA A 251 -20.10 2.97 5.00
C ALA A 251 -18.73 3.08 5.69
N GLN A 252 -18.19 1.95 6.13
CA GLN A 252 -16.83 1.83 6.63
C GLN A 252 -15.97 1.19 5.55
N VAL A 253 -15.23 2.03 4.82
CA VAL A 253 -14.44 1.61 3.67
C VAL A 253 -12.95 1.82 3.96
N GLN A 254 -12.15 0.82 3.62
CA GLN A 254 -10.70 0.85 3.72
C GLN A 254 -10.05 0.47 2.39
N VAL A 255 -8.89 1.05 2.12
CA VAL A 255 -8.06 0.64 0.99
C VAL A 255 -7.41 -0.71 1.32
N VAL A 256 -7.51 -1.68 0.42
CA VAL A 256 -6.77 -2.94 0.57
C VAL A 256 -5.30 -2.67 0.30
N THR A 257 -4.46 -2.91 1.29
CA THR A 257 -3.00 -2.82 1.16
C THR A 257 -2.45 -4.22 0.87
N GLY A 258 -1.47 -4.32 -0.03
CA GLY A 258 -0.80 -5.59 -0.31
C GLY A 258 -0.20 -6.16 0.97
N LYS A 259 -0.44 -7.45 1.23
CA LYS A 259 0.24 -8.23 2.26
C LYS A 259 1.69 -8.46 1.90
#